data_AF-A0A350I6J4-F1
#
_entry.id   AF-A0A350I6J4-F1
#
_cell.length_a   1.000
_cell.length_b   1.000
_cell.length_c   1.000
_cell.angle_alpha   90.00
_cell.angle_beta   90.00
_cell.angle_gamma   90.00
#
_symmetry.space_group_name_H-M   'P 1'
#
loop_
_entity.id
_entity.type
_entity.pdbx_description
1 polymer ?
#
loop_
_entity_poly.entity_id
_entity_poly.type
_entity_poly.pdbx_seq_one_letter_code
_entity_poly.pdbx_strand_id
1 'polypeptide(L)' 'VFPDSVDKQTPMIGYLPGHMPWGLSEKMKDLGVELMNTKSDDTVCLDRKLITGASPLASNNLGKLAAETLLKVLN' A
#
# COMPACT_ATOMS: atom_id res chain seq x y z
N VAL A 1 -1.09 1.59 0.92
CA VAL A 1 0.09 2.18 0.24
C VAL A 1 1.31 2.02 1.14
N PHE A 2 2.52 1.96 0.61
CA PHE A 2 3.71 1.89 1.45
C PHE A 2 3.88 3.19 2.26
N PRO A 3 4.17 3.16 3.58
CA PRO A 3 4.19 4.38 4.39
C PRO A 3 5.40 5.27 4.13
N ASP A 4 5.17 6.57 3.97
CA ASP A 4 6.24 7.56 3.80
C ASP A 4 7.25 7.57 4.96
N SER A 5 6.82 7.17 6.17
CA SER A 5 7.70 7.05 7.34
C SER A 5 8.79 5.99 7.16
N VAL A 6 8.50 4.93 6.39
CA VAL A 6 9.47 3.89 6.07
C VAL A 6 10.41 4.37 4.96
N ASP A 7 9.88 5.00 3.91
CA ASP A 7 10.70 5.61 2.83
C ASP A 7 11.67 6.68 3.35
N LYS A 8 11.30 7.42 4.40
CA LYS A 8 12.20 8.38 5.06
C LYS A 8 13.38 7.70 5.76
N GLN A 9 13.27 6.42 6.12
CA GLN A 9 14.31 5.67 6.85
C GLN A 9 15.18 4.79 5.95
N THR A 10 14.64 4.30 4.83
CA THR A 10 15.33 3.37 3.93
C THR A 10 16.67 3.88 3.36
N PRO A 11 16.95 5.19 3.20
CA PRO A 11 18.28 5.65 2.82
C PRO A 11 19.37 5.33 3.85
N MET A 12 19.03 5.25 5.14
CA MET A 12 20.01 4.96 6.20
C MET A 12 20.65 3.57 6.07
N ILE A 13 19.97 2.65 5.39
CA ILE A 13 20.45 1.29 5.13
C ILE A 13 20.84 1.07 3.66
N GLY A 14 20.88 2.15 2.86
CA GLY A 14 21.25 2.09 1.45
C GLY A 14 20.22 1.43 0.53
N TYR A 15 18.97 1.23 0.98
CA TYR A 15 17.92 0.70 0.12
C TYR A 15 17.48 1.74 -0.92
N LEU A 16 17.31 2.99 -0.49
CA LEU A 16 17.23 4.13 -1.40
C LEU A 16 18.57 4.87 -1.44
N PRO A 17 18.99 5.41 -2.60
CA PRO A 17 20.23 6.19 -2.71
C PRO A 17 20.11 7.61 -2.12
N GLY A 18 18.92 8.02 -1.67
CA GLY A 18 18.62 9.33 -1.10
C GLY A 18 17.14 9.43 -0.72
N HIS A 19 16.74 10.55 -0.12
CA HIS A 19 15.34 10.78 0.25
C HIS A 19 14.46 10.99 -0.99
N MET A 20 13.23 10.47 -0.93
CA MET A 20 12.23 10.73 -1.96
C MET A 20 11.90 12.22 -2.03
N PRO A 21 11.71 12.79 -3.24
CA PRO A 21 11.45 14.23 -3.41
C PRO A 21 10.08 14.68 -2.87
N TRP A 22 9.15 13.74 -2.66
CA TRP A 22 7.84 13.97 -2.07
C TRP A 22 7.28 12.66 -1.49
N GLY A 23 6.39 12.76 -0.51
CA GLY A 23 5.71 11.62 0.11
C GLY A 23 4.43 11.25 -0.63
N LEU A 24 4.30 9.99 -1.07
CA LEU A 24 3.11 9.53 -1.78
C LEU A 24 1.89 9.49 -0.86
N SER A 25 2.08 9.03 0.39
CA SER A 25 1.01 8.95 1.38
C SER A 25 0.46 10.35 1.69
N GLU A 26 1.33 11.34 1.85
CA GLU A 26 0.96 12.75 2.02
C GLU A 26 0.15 13.26 0.82
N LYS A 27 0.62 13.03 -0.41
CA LYS A 27 -0.11 13.46 -1.63
C LYS A 27 -1.48 12.80 -1.79
N MET A 28 -1.62 11.52 -1.44
CA MET A 28 -2.91 10.84 -1.50
C MET A 28 -3.90 11.43 -0.49
N LYS A 29 -3.45 11.77 0.73
CA LYS A 29 -4.29 12.44 1.73
C LYS A 29 -4.75 13.82 1.27
N ASP A 30 -3.87 14.60 0.64
CA ASP A 30 -4.22 15.92 0.08
C ASP A 30 -5.35 15.82 -0.98
N LEU A 31 -5.43 14.68 -1.69
CA LEU A 31 -6.47 14.38 -2.66
C LEU A 31 -7.75 13.78 -2.03
N GLY A 32 -7.81 13.67 -0.71
CA GLY A 32 -8.97 13.14 0.02
C GLY A 32 -9.00 11.62 0.19
N VAL A 33 -7.89 10.91 -0.06
CA VAL A 33 -7.81 9.47 0.17
C VAL A 33 -7.58 9.17 1.65
N GLU A 34 -8.38 8.25 2.21
CA GLU A 34 -8.16 7.69 3.54
C GLU A 34 -7.15 6.54 3.47
N LEU A 35 -6.07 6.63 4.25
CA LEU A 35 -5.04 5.58 4.31
C LEU A 35 -5.29 4.64 5.49
N MET A 36 -5.53 3.37 5.19
CA MET A 36 -5.88 2.35 6.19
C MET A 36 -4.69 1.81 6.98
N ASN A 37 -3.46 1.99 6.49
CA ASN A 37 -2.25 1.45 7.11
C ASN A 37 -1.32 2.58 7.59
N THR A 38 -0.67 2.35 8.74
CA THR A 38 0.37 3.24 9.30
C THR A 38 1.76 2.61 9.27
N LYS A 39 1.84 1.31 8.94
CA LYS A 39 3.07 0.51 8.90
C LYS A 39 3.17 -0.26 7.59
N SER A 40 4.38 -0.75 7.30
CA SER A 40 4.64 -1.71 6.24
C SER A 40 4.34 -3.12 6.77
N ASP A 41 3.08 -3.53 6.69
CA ASP A 41 2.59 -4.85 7.11
C ASP A 41 1.93 -5.59 5.93
N ASP A 42 1.21 -6.68 6.22
CA ASP A 42 0.52 -7.52 5.24
C ASP A 42 -0.95 -7.13 5.00
N THR A 43 -1.36 -5.94 5.47
CA THR A 43 -2.74 -5.45 5.34
C THR A 43 -3.13 -5.33 3.87
N VAL A 44 -4.34 -5.81 3.57
CA VAL A 44 -5.03 -5.61 2.29
C VAL A 44 -6.38 -4.93 2.54
N CYS A 45 -6.80 -4.09 1.61
CA CYS A 45 -8.08 -3.38 1.69
C CYS A 45 -8.83 -3.49 0.36
N LEU A 46 -10.13 -3.75 0.47
CA LEU A 46 -11.09 -3.66 -0.63
C LEU A 46 -12.03 -2.50 -0.36
N ASP A 47 -12.02 -1.51 -1.25
CA ASP A 47 -12.98 -0.41 -1.27
C ASP A 47 -13.70 -0.40 -2.62
N ARG A 48 -14.95 -0.88 -2.62
CA ARG A 48 -15.76 -1.10 -3.84
C ARG A 48 -15.03 -2.00 -4.83
N LYS A 49 -14.35 -1.43 -5.82
CA LYS A 49 -13.56 -2.15 -6.84
C LYS A 49 -12.06 -1.87 -6.74
N LEU A 50 -11.64 -1.00 -5.81
CA LEU A 50 -10.24 -0.70 -5.55
C LEU A 50 -9.69 -1.72 -4.54
N ILE A 51 -8.70 -2.50 -4.97
CA ILE A 51 -8.02 -3.49 -4.14
C ILE A 51 -6.59 -3.02 -3.92
N THR A 52 -6.15 -2.95 -2.67
CA THR A 52 -4.83 -2.41 -2.30
C THR A 52 -4.10 -3.31 -1.31
N GLY A 53 -2.77 -3.24 -1.31
CA GLY A 53 -1.88 -3.85 -0.32
C GLY A 53 -0.95 -2.81 0.31
N ALA A 54 -0.55 -3.05 1.55
CA ALA A 54 0.31 -2.13 2.31
C ALA A 54 1.80 -2.21 1.93
N SER A 55 2.30 -3.41 1.60
CA SER A 55 3.73 -3.65 1.35
C SER A 55 3.96 -4.95 0.56
N PRO A 56 5.22 -5.32 0.22
CA PRO A 56 5.53 -6.63 -0.33
C PRO A 56 5.01 -7.81 0.53
N LEU A 57 4.90 -7.64 1.86
CA LEU A 57 4.35 -8.66 2.75
C LEU A 57 2.87 -8.98 2.45
N ALA A 58 2.14 -8.02 1.89
CA ALA A 58 0.73 -8.19 1.54
C ALA A 58 0.53 -8.99 0.24
N SER A 59 1.58 -9.33 -0.52
CA SER A 59 1.45 -9.87 -1.89
C SER A 59 0.58 -11.12 -1.97
N ASN A 60 0.74 -12.07 -1.05
CA ASN A 60 -0.04 -13.31 -1.04
C ASN A 60 -1.52 -13.05 -0.68
N ASN A 61 -1.77 -12.22 0.33
CA ASN A 61 -3.12 -11.87 0.75
C ASN A 61 -3.84 -11.06 -0.33
N LEU A 62 -3.11 -10.18 -1.04
CA LEU A 62 -3.64 -9.36 -2.11
C LEU A 62 -4.08 -10.23 -3.29
N GLY A 63 -3.27 -11.23 -3.67
CA GLY A 63 -3.62 -12.19 -4.71
C GLY A 63 -4.89 -12.98 -4.38
N LYS A 64 -5.00 -13.47 -3.14
CA LYS A 64 -6.21 -14.17 -2.67
C LYS A 64 -7.44 -13.26 -2.71
N LEU A 65 -7.35 -12.06 -2.14
CA LEU A 65 -8.45 -11.10 -2.11
C LEU A 65 -8.91 -10.71 -3.52
N ALA A 66 -7.98 -10.47 -4.44
CA ALA A 66 -8.29 -10.15 -5.82
C ALA A 66 -9.01 -11.30 -6.53
N ALA A 67 -8.47 -12.53 -6.44
CA ALA A 67 -9.08 -13.71 -7.06
C ALA A 67 -10.50 -13.97 -6.53
N GLU A 68 -10.69 -13.93 -5.21
CA GLU A 68 -12.00 -14.11 -4.58
C GLU A 68 -12.99 -13.02 -4.99
N THR A 69 -12.55 -11.76 -5.03
CA THR A 69 -13.42 -10.62 -5.40
C THR A 69 -13.88 -10.73 -6.84
N LEU A 70 -12.98 -11.10 -7.75
CA LEU A 70 -13.28 -11.26 -9.18
C LEU A 70 -14.16 -12.49 -9.45
N LEU A 71 -13.94 -13.61 -8.77
CA LEU A 71 -14.78 -14.80 -8.95
C LEU A 71 -16.19 -14.58 -8.39
N LYS A 72 -16.35 -13.82 -7.30
CA LYS A 72 -17.66 -13.48 -6.73
C LYS A 72 -18.58 -12.70 -7.66
N VAL A 73 -18.05 -11.97 -8.65
CA VAL A 73 -18.87 -11.24 -9.63
C VAL A 73 -19.21 -12.06 -10.87
N LEU A 74 -18.63 -13.25 -11.03
CA LEU A 74 -18.90 -14.17 -12.13
C LEU A 74 -19.96 -15.23 -11.79
N ASN A 75 -20.13 -15.52 -10.50
CA ASN A 75 -21.16 -16.41 -9.97
C ASN A 75 -22.42 -15.63 -9.58
#